data_AF-A0AAV0M573-F1
#
_entry.id   AF-A0AAV0M573-F1
#
_cell.length_a   1.000
_cell.length_b   1.000
_cell.length_c   1.000
_cell.angle_alpha   90.00
_cell.angle_beta   90.00
_cell.angle_gamma   90.00
#
_symmetry.space_group_name_H-M   'P 1'
#
loop_
_entity.id
_entity.type
_entity.pdbx_description
1 polymer ?
#
loop_
_entity_poly.entity_id
_entity_poly.type
_entity_poly.pdbx_seq_one_letter_code
_entity_poly.pdbx_strand_id
1 'polypeptide(L)'
;MLHALYFQKSSDGKWSVVYKNRHLQTETFKMEKNRGKPSFLPAIKGDSPAVLAAYFLNWMRFGKVNKDLSNTGVVCHGGKFYSVAENHAAQEFDILGLDARGEWDINGAWDRPFTAHPKKAPGTGELVIFGMQPFKPFIELGIVSADGERLLHKVDLDLDRCALVHDIGVTER
;
A
#
# COMPACT_ATOMS: atom_id res chain seq x y z
N MET A 1 10.18 -4.50 4.18
CA MET A 1 10.35 -5.63 5.12
C MET A 1 9.45 -5.35 6.30
N LEU A 2 8.65 -6.32 6.73
CA LEU A 2 7.81 -6.21 7.92
C LEU A 2 8.60 -6.66 9.15
N HIS A 3 8.37 -5.98 10.27
CA HIS A 3 8.90 -6.32 11.58
C HIS A 3 7.73 -6.36 12.56
N ALA A 4 7.63 -7.43 13.34
CA ALA A 4 6.56 -7.64 14.32
C ALA A 4 7.14 -8.08 15.66
N LEU A 5 6.61 -7.49 16.73
CA LEU A 5 6.88 -7.86 18.12
C LEU A 5 5.55 -8.32 18.74
N TYR A 6 5.48 -9.58 19.17
CA TYR A 6 4.30 -10.16 19.80
C TYR A 6 4.54 -10.23 21.30
N PHE A 7 3.70 -9.53 22.07
CA PHE A 7 3.73 -9.55 23.52
C PHE A 7 2.76 -10.63 24.02
N GLN A 8 3.26 -11.57 24.81
CA GLN A 8 2.45 -12.64 25.39
C GLN A 8 2.56 -12.59 26.90
N LYS A 9 1.42 -12.76 27.59
CA LYS A 9 1.36 -12.89 29.04
C LYS A 9 0.96 -14.31 29.39
N SER A 10 1.81 -15.02 30.11
CA SER A 10 1.48 -16.36 30.63
C SER A 10 0.49 -16.27 31.79
N SER A 11 -0.15 -17.40 32.12
CA SER A 11 -1.11 -17.50 33.22
C SER A 11 -0.49 -17.19 34.60
N ASP A 12 0.83 -17.38 34.76
CA ASP A 12 1.59 -17.00 35.95
C ASP A 12 2.00 -15.51 35.97
N GLY A 13 1.56 -14.71 34.98
CA GLY A 13 1.75 -13.27 34.91
C GLY A 13 3.08 -12.82 34.30
N LYS A 14 3.95 -13.73 33.85
CA LYS A 14 5.20 -13.38 33.16
C LYS A 14 4.92 -12.91 31.73
N TRP A 15 5.72 -11.95 31.27
CA TRP A 15 5.68 -11.46 29.89
C TRP A 15 6.80 -12.07 29.08
N SER A 16 6.48 -12.48 27.85
CA SER A 16 7.47 -12.83 26.82
C SER A 16 7.23 -12.00 25.56
N VAL A 17 8.29 -11.77 24.80
CA VAL A 17 8.25 -11.05 23.54
C VAL A 17 8.84 -11.93 22.46
N VAL A 18 8.08 -12.13 21.37
CA VAL A 18 8.53 -12.86 20.19
C VAL A 18 8.75 -11.85 19.06
N TYR A 19 9.92 -11.89 18.44
CA TYR A 19 10.22 -11.09 17.26
C TYR A 19 10.11 -11.92 15.99
N LYS A 20 9.45 -11.38 14.97
CA LYS A 20 9.46 -11.93 13.60
C LYS A 20 9.72 -10.80 12.61
N ASN A 21 10.40 -11.12 11.52
CA ASN A 21 10.49 -10.25 10.37
C ASN A 21 10.29 -11.05 9.09
N ARG A 22 9.81 -10.38 8.04
CA ARG A 22 9.64 -11.00 6.74
C ARG A 22 9.62 -9.97 5.63
N HIS A 23 10.23 -10.29 4.49
CA HIS A 23 9.95 -9.57 3.26
C HIS A 23 8.56 -9.97 2.76
N LEU A 24 7.69 -8.98 2.57
CA LEU A 24 6.42 -9.23 1.92
C LEU A 24 6.66 -9.69 0.49
N GLN A 25 6.06 -10.82 0.12
CA GLN A 25 6.28 -11.44 -1.18
C GLN A 25 5.35 -10.83 -2.24
N THR A 26 5.54 -9.54 -2.55
CA THR A 26 4.82 -8.86 -3.65
C THR A 26 5.15 -9.53 -4.98
N GLU A 27 4.29 -9.34 -5.99
CA GLU A 27 4.47 -9.96 -7.31
C GLU A 27 5.83 -9.60 -7.92
N THR A 28 6.16 -8.31 -7.95
CA THR A 28 7.44 -7.81 -8.45
C THR A 28 8.64 -8.27 -7.61
N PHE A 29 8.48 -8.44 -6.29
CA PHE A 29 9.53 -9.02 -5.46
C PHE A 29 9.78 -10.50 -5.78
N LYS A 30 8.72 -11.28 -6.04
CA LYS A 30 8.84 -12.68 -6.50
C LYS A 30 9.55 -12.74 -7.86
N MET A 31 9.25 -11.83 -8.79
CA MET A 31 9.93 -11.75 -10.08
C MET A 31 11.45 -11.55 -9.92
N GLU A 32 11.88 -10.59 -9.09
CA GLU A 32 13.31 -10.35 -8.83
C GLU A 32 13.98 -11.53 -8.13
N LYS A 33 13.29 -12.13 -7.15
CA LYS A 33 13.77 -13.29 -6.41
C LYS A 33 14.00 -14.50 -7.33
N ASN A 34 13.07 -14.77 -8.24
CA ASN A 34 13.20 -15.85 -9.22
C ASN A 34 14.40 -15.65 -10.17
N ARG A 35 14.79 -14.39 -10.42
CA ARG A 35 15.96 -14.04 -11.26
C ARG A 35 17.27 -13.97 -10.46
N GLY A 36 17.20 -14.06 -9.13
CA GLY A 36 18.36 -13.97 -8.25
C GLY A 36 19.04 -12.60 -8.21
N LYS A 37 18.40 -11.54 -8.71
CA LYS A 37 18.98 -10.19 -8.74
C LYS A 37 17.92 -9.07 -8.83
N PRO A 38 18.23 -7.86 -8.31
CA PRO A 38 17.44 -6.67 -8.61
C PRO A 38 17.32 -6.48 -10.12
N SER A 39 16.10 -6.23 -10.58
CA SER A 39 15.76 -6.31 -12.00
C SER A 39 14.90 -5.15 -12.48
N PHE A 40 14.13 -4.52 -11.60
CA PHE A 40 13.37 -3.31 -11.91
C PHE A 40 14.29 -2.09 -11.92
N LEU A 41 14.26 -1.34 -13.01
CA LEU A 41 14.95 -0.05 -13.09
C LEU A 41 14.20 0.98 -12.24
N PRO A 42 14.90 1.86 -11.50
CA PRO A 42 14.26 2.91 -10.72
C PRO A 42 13.58 3.91 -11.67
N ALA A 43 12.29 4.13 -11.50
CA ALA A 43 11.52 5.08 -12.31
C ALA A 43 10.91 6.22 -11.48
N ILE A 44 11.59 6.53 -10.37
CA ILE A 44 11.32 7.66 -9.46
C ILE A 44 12.55 8.55 -9.25
N LYS A 45 13.67 8.24 -9.92
CA LYS A 45 14.95 8.94 -9.82
C LYS A 45 15.54 9.09 -11.21
N GLY A 46 16.12 10.25 -11.49
CA GLY A 46 16.76 10.56 -12.78
C GLY A 46 16.10 11.73 -13.49
N ASP A 47 16.64 12.07 -14.66
CA ASP A 47 16.04 13.02 -15.58
C ASP A 47 14.86 12.39 -16.34
N SER A 48 14.00 13.22 -16.93
CA SER A 48 12.78 12.75 -17.59
C SER A 48 13.04 11.68 -18.67
N PRO A 49 14.08 11.78 -19.53
CA PRO A 49 14.39 10.73 -20.50
C PRO A 49 14.75 9.39 -19.86
N ALA A 50 15.56 9.38 -18.78
CA ALA A 50 15.91 8.14 -18.09
C ALA A 50 14.69 7.48 -17.43
N VAL A 51 13.78 8.28 -16.84
CA VAL A 51 12.54 7.77 -16.25
C VAL A 51 11.63 7.15 -17.32
N LEU A 52 11.46 7.81 -18.47
CA LEU A 52 10.68 7.26 -19.59
C LEU A 52 11.30 5.96 -20.14
N ALA A 53 12.62 5.93 -20.30
CA ALA A 53 13.32 4.71 -20.71
C ALA A 53 13.17 3.59 -19.68
N ALA A 54 13.23 3.91 -18.38
CA ALA A 54 13.02 2.94 -17.31
C ALA A 54 11.60 2.36 -17.34
N TYR A 55 10.56 3.20 -17.51
CA TYR A 55 9.18 2.73 -17.68
C TYR A 55 9.04 1.78 -18.86
N PHE A 56 9.55 2.18 -20.04
CA PHE A 56 9.47 1.36 -21.24
C PHE A 56 10.19 0.02 -21.06
N LEU A 57 11.43 0.03 -20.54
CA LEU A 57 12.22 -1.18 -20.33
C LEU A 57 11.64 -2.09 -19.25
N ASN A 58 11.09 -1.54 -18.16
CA ASN A 58 10.41 -2.32 -17.13
C ASN A 58 9.15 -2.98 -17.70
N TRP A 59 8.32 -2.22 -18.43
CA TRP A 59 7.11 -2.74 -19.06
C TRP A 59 7.41 -3.86 -20.06
N MET A 60 8.40 -3.67 -20.95
CA MET A 60 8.84 -4.70 -21.90
C MET A 60 9.35 -5.97 -21.23
N ARG A 61 9.97 -5.88 -20.05
CA ARG A 61 10.57 -7.02 -19.35
C ARG A 61 9.60 -7.75 -18.42
N PHE A 62 8.68 -7.03 -17.79
CA PHE A 62 7.87 -7.53 -16.67
C PHE A 62 6.37 -7.30 -16.83
N GLY A 63 5.93 -6.57 -17.85
CA GLY A 63 4.54 -6.11 -17.98
C GLY A 63 4.13 -5.05 -16.97
N LYS A 64 5.05 -4.63 -16.08
CA LYS A 64 4.84 -3.60 -15.06
C LYS A 64 5.87 -2.48 -15.20
N VAL A 65 5.41 -1.24 -15.09
CA VAL A 65 6.27 -0.04 -15.16
C VAL A 65 7.09 0.19 -13.88
N ASN A 66 6.53 -0.17 -12.73
CA ASN A 66 7.14 0.04 -11.42
C ASN A 66 7.19 -1.25 -10.61
N LYS A 67 8.07 -1.25 -9.61
CA LYS A 67 8.14 -2.29 -8.57
C LYS A 67 7.12 -1.99 -7.46
N ASP A 68 6.43 -3.01 -6.98
CA ASP A 68 5.47 -2.91 -5.88
C ASP A 68 6.26 -2.94 -4.56
N LEU A 69 6.44 -1.76 -3.94
CA LEU A 69 7.39 -1.59 -2.84
C LEU A 69 6.84 -2.07 -1.49
N SER A 70 5.57 -1.76 -1.17
CA SER A 70 4.91 -2.13 0.09
C SER A 70 5.81 -1.90 1.32
N ASN A 71 6.42 -0.71 1.42
CA ASN A 71 7.50 -0.41 2.35
C ASN A 71 7.28 0.85 3.20
N THR A 72 6.16 1.56 3.03
CA THR A 72 5.97 2.88 3.64
C THR A 72 5.23 2.80 4.97
N GLY A 73 4.18 1.99 5.06
CA GLY A 73 3.36 1.89 6.26
C GLY A 73 2.71 0.51 6.46
N VAL A 74 2.20 0.29 7.66
CA VAL A 74 1.35 -0.85 8.02
C VAL A 74 0.04 -0.33 8.61
N VAL A 75 -1.07 -0.84 8.11
CA VAL A 75 -2.42 -0.38 8.45
C VAL A 75 -3.25 -1.56 8.92
N CYS A 76 -4.05 -1.37 9.97
CA CYS A 76 -5.03 -2.35 10.43
C CYS A 76 -6.45 -1.80 10.24
N HIS A 77 -7.25 -2.51 9.46
CA HIS A 77 -8.62 -2.14 9.12
C HIS A 77 -9.47 -3.38 8.88
N GLY A 78 -10.75 -3.38 9.29
CA GLY A 78 -11.62 -4.55 9.10
C GLY A 78 -11.13 -5.85 9.74
N GLY A 79 -10.31 -5.77 10.81
CA GLY A 79 -9.68 -6.95 11.43
C GLY A 79 -8.52 -7.56 10.63
N LYS A 80 -8.11 -6.93 9.52
CA LYS A 80 -7.02 -7.35 8.64
C LYS A 80 -5.85 -6.38 8.71
N PHE A 81 -4.71 -6.80 8.16
CA PHE A 81 -3.47 -6.04 8.17
C PHE A 81 -2.94 -5.87 6.75
N TYR A 82 -2.49 -4.66 6.45
CA TYR A 82 -2.07 -4.25 5.12
C TYR A 82 -0.73 -3.57 5.16
N SER A 83 0.14 -3.90 4.21
CA SER A 83 1.33 -3.10 3.92
C SER A 83 1.00 -2.14 2.79
N VAL A 84 1.39 -0.87 2.95
CA VAL A 84 1.01 0.20 2.03
C VAL A 84 2.23 0.94 1.50
N ALA A 85 2.12 1.38 0.24
CA ALA A 85 3.06 2.25 -0.45
C ALA A 85 2.31 2.98 -1.57
N GLU A 86 2.69 4.23 -1.82
CA GLU A 86 1.94 5.18 -2.67
C GLU A 86 1.89 4.83 -4.16
N ASN A 87 2.62 3.79 -4.58
CA ASN A 87 2.81 3.45 -5.98
C ASN A 87 2.08 2.17 -6.41
N HIS A 88 1.32 1.54 -5.51
CA HIS A 88 0.58 0.31 -5.78
C HIS A 88 -0.65 0.19 -4.85
N ALA A 89 -1.58 -0.73 -5.15
CA ALA A 89 -2.59 -1.18 -4.21
C ALA A 89 -1.96 -1.73 -2.90
N ALA A 90 -2.70 -1.58 -1.79
CA ALA A 90 -2.34 -2.14 -0.48
C ALA A 90 -2.24 -3.66 -0.54
N GLN A 91 -1.28 -4.25 0.18
CA GLN A 91 -1.06 -5.70 0.22
C GLN A 91 -1.48 -6.27 1.56
N GLU A 92 -2.53 -7.10 1.58
CA GLU A 92 -2.95 -7.83 2.77
C GLU A 92 -1.87 -8.83 3.20
N PHE A 93 -1.65 -8.98 4.50
CA PHE A 93 -0.76 -9.99 5.04
C PHE A 93 -1.29 -10.58 6.35
N ASP A 94 -0.90 -11.83 6.63
CA ASP A 94 -1.20 -12.50 7.89
C ASP A 94 -0.34 -11.95 9.02
N ILE A 95 -0.95 -11.46 10.09
CA ILE A 95 -0.19 -10.87 11.20
C ILE A 95 0.61 -11.89 11.99
N LEU A 96 0.27 -13.19 11.97
CA LEU A 96 0.97 -14.21 12.75
C LEU A 96 2.23 -14.76 12.05
N GLY A 97 2.16 -14.99 10.75
CA GLY A 97 3.24 -15.52 9.90
C GLY A 97 3.94 -14.49 9.01
N LEU A 98 3.35 -13.30 8.88
CA LEU A 98 3.78 -12.22 7.97
C LEU A 98 3.76 -12.63 6.48
N ASP A 99 2.93 -13.62 6.15
CA ASP A 99 2.71 -14.10 4.79
C ASP A 99 1.78 -13.17 4.01
N ALA A 100 2.15 -12.84 2.77
CA ALA A 100 1.29 -12.04 1.88
C ALA A 100 0.02 -12.82 1.51
N ARG A 101 -1.13 -12.13 1.53
CA ARG A 101 -2.46 -12.66 1.17
C ARG A 101 -2.97 -12.15 -0.17
N GLY A 102 -2.41 -11.07 -0.68
CA GLY A 102 -2.74 -10.51 -1.99
C GLY A 102 -3.02 -9.01 -1.92
N GLU A 103 -3.45 -8.45 -3.04
CA GLU A 103 -3.85 -7.05 -3.14
C GLU A 103 -5.23 -6.84 -2.51
N TRP A 104 -5.39 -5.73 -1.81
CA TRP A 104 -6.70 -5.30 -1.33
C TRP A 104 -7.40 -4.53 -2.45
N ASP A 105 -8.30 -5.22 -3.14
CA ASP A 105 -9.01 -4.71 -4.31
C ASP A 105 -10.34 -3.99 -3.97
N ILE A 106 -10.77 -4.05 -2.70
CA ILE A 106 -12.05 -3.50 -2.22
C ILE A 106 -13.21 -3.92 -3.15
N ASN A 107 -13.26 -5.22 -3.49
CA ASN A 107 -14.25 -5.78 -4.43
C ASN A 107 -14.24 -5.10 -5.82
N GLY A 108 -13.07 -4.64 -6.26
CA GLY A 108 -12.88 -3.94 -7.53
C GLY A 108 -13.36 -2.49 -7.54
N ALA A 109 -13.81 -1.94 -6.42
CA ALA A 109 -14.31 -0.57 -6.35
C ALA A 109 -13.18 0.48 -6.33
N TRP A 110 -11.96 0.06 -5.99
CA TRP A 110 -10.78 0.94 -5.93
C TRP A 110 -9.76 0.58 -7.02
N ASP A 111 -9.43 1.55 -7.86
CA ASP A 111 -8.59 1.38 -9.06
C ASP A 111 -7.40 2.37 -9.10
N ARG A 112 -6.98 2.84 -7.91
CA ARG A 112 -5.87 3.77 -7.75
C ARG A 112 -4.77 3.16 -6.87
N PRO A 113 -3.52 3.66 -6.97
CA PRO A 113 -2.51 3.42 -5.94
C PRO A 113 -3.05 3.79 -4.57
N PHE A 114 -2.67 3.05 -3.53
CA PHE A 114 -3.19 3.23 -2.19
C PHE A 114 -2.26 4.15 -1.38
N THR A 115 -2.82 5.12 -0.66
CA THR A 115 -2.03 6.01 0.21
C THR A 115 -1.24 5.26 1.27
N ALA A 116 -0.03 5.73 1.57
CA ALA A 116 0.75 5.22 2.69
C ALA A 116 0.19 5.61 4.07
N HIS A 117 -0.69 6.62 4.11
CA HIS A 117 -1.17 7.23 5.36
C HIS A 117 -2.70 7.34 5.41
N PRO A 118 -3.44 6.23 5.30
CA PRO A 118 -4.89 6.29 5.44
C PRO A 118 -5.26 6.68 6.87
N LYS A 119 -6.37 7.40 7.03
CA LYS A 119 -6.83 7.88 8.34
C LYS A 119 -8.16 7.24 8.69
N LYS A 120 -8.32 6.79 9.93
CA LYS A 120 -9.63 6.36 10.42
C LYS A 120 -10.47 7.60 10.72
N ALA A 121 -11.68 7.62 10.17
CA ALA A 121 -12.65 8.67 10.45
C ALA A 121 -13.04 8.63 11.94
N PRO A 122 -13.06 9.79 12.62
CA PRO A 122 -13.51 9.87 14.00
C PRO A 122 -14.96 9.36 14.14
N GLY A 123 -15.22 8.51 15.14
CA GLY A 123 -16.57 8.05 15.50
C GLY A 123 -17.14 6.90 14.67
N THR A 124 -16.93 6.86 13.35
CA THR A 124 -17.52 5.81 12.48
C THR A 124 -16.65 4.58 12.32
N GLY A 125 -15.33 4.73 12.48
CA GLY A 125 -14.37 3.65 12.23
C GLY A 125 -14.13 3.36 10.74
N GLU A 126 -14.71 4.16 9.84
CA GLU A 126 -14.44 4.12 8.40
C GLU A 126 -12.99 4.54 8.12
N LEU A 127 -12.45 4.13 6.97
CA LEU A 127 -11.09 4.46 6.57
C LEU A 127 -11.12 5.43 5.39
N VAL A 128 -10.57 6.62 5.60
CA VAL A 128 -10.34 7.61 4.55
C VAL A 128 -9.02 7.27 3.85
N ILE A 129 -9.11 7.09 2.54
CA ILE A 129 -8.01 6.74 1.66
C ILE A 129 -7.93 7.77 0.53
N PHE A 130 -6.78 7.85 -0.13
CA PHE A 130 -6.66 8.56 -1.39
C PHE A 130 -5.65 7.83 -2.29
N GLY A 131 -5.71 8.14 -3.58
CA GLY A 131 -4.79 7.61 -4.57
C GLY A 131 -4.45 8.66 -5.60
N MET A 132 -3.22 8.60 -6.11
CA MET A 132 -2.70 9.59 -7.05
C MET A 132 -2.18 8.92 -8.32
N GLN A 133 -2.29 9.61 -9.44
CA GLN A 133 -1.75 9.16 -10.72
C GLN A 133 -1.35 10.35 -11.60
N PRO A 134 -0.48 10.16 -12.62
CA PRO A 134 0.07 11.27 -13.40
C PRO A 134 -0.90 11.87 -14.44
N PHE A 135 -2.14 11.37 -14.52
CA PHE A 135 -3.19 11.82 -15.45
C PHE A 135 -4.50 12.09 -14.70
N LYS A 136 -5.40 12.92 -15.27
CA LYS A 136 -6.71 13.19 -14.64
C LYS A 136 -7.57 11.91 -14.57
N PRO A 137 -8.34 11.66 -13.49
CA PRO A 137 -8.36 12.43 -12.24
C PRO A 137 -7.03 12.27 -11.47
N PHE A 138 -6.39 13.38 -11.09
CA PHE A 138 -5.03 13.33 -10.54
C PHE A 138 -4.99 12.73 -9.13
N ILE A 139 -5.98 13.09 -8.31
CA ILE A 139 -6.13 12.58 -6.96
C ILE A 139 -7.61 12.27 -6.73
N GLU A 140 -7.89 11.03 -6.34
CA GLU A 140 -9.21 10.63 -5.88
C GLU A 140 -9.15 10.27 -4.40
N LEU A 141 -10.18 10.69 -3.67
CA LEU A 141 -10.41 10.35 -2.27
C LEU A 141 -11.47 9.25 -2.18
N GLY A 142 -11.27 8.29 -1.29
CA GLY A 142 -12.19 7.20 -1.03
C GLY A 142 -12.52 7.08 0.46
N ILE A 143 -13.71 6.58 0.77
CA ILE A 143 -14.11 6.19 2.13
C ILE A 143 -14.44 4.71 2.12
N VAL A 144 -13.70 3.92 2.88
CA VAL A 144 -13.92 2.47 3.02
C VAL A 144 -14.72 2.21 4.30
N SER A 145 -15.70 1.33 4.24
CA SER A 145 -16.52 0.92 5.39
C SER A 145 -15.68 0.37 6.53
N ALA A 146 -16.18 0.45 7.77
CA ALA A 146 -15.46 0.03 8.97
C ALA A 146 -15.02 -1.46 8.97
N ASP A 147 -15.78 -2.32 8.28
CA ASP A 147 -15.47 -3.73 8.04
C ASP A 147 -14.39 -3.96 6.94
N GLY A 148 -14.06 -2.93 6.17
CA GLY A 148 -13.08 -3.00 5.08
C GLY A 148 -13.61 -3.63 3.78
N GLU A 149 -14.90 -3.91 3.68
CA GLU A 149 -15.47 -4.67 2.55
C GLU A 149 -15.99 -3.78 1.40
N ARG A 150 -16.37 -2.53 1.67
CA ARG A 150 -17.03 -1.68 0.68
C ARG A 150 -16.40 -0.30 0.58
N LEU A 151 -16.28 0.20 -0.64
CA LEU A 151 -16.02 1.61 -0.88
C LEU A 151 -17.36 2.36 -0.81
N LEU A 152 -17.55 3.15 0.24
CA LEU A 152 -18.76 3.91 0.50
C LEU A 152 -18.85 5.17 -0.36
N HIS A 153 -17.71 5.84 -0.53
CA HIS A 153 -17.60 7.05 -1.33
C HIS A 153 -16.30 7.05 -2.13
N LYS A 154 -16.35 7.66 -3.32
CA LYS A 154 -15.20 7.93 -4.17
C LYS A 154 -15.43 9.27 -4.86
N VAL A 155 -14.45 10.16 -4.81
CA VAL A 155 -14.56 11.51 -5.38
C VAL A 155 -13.24 11.97 -5.98
N ASP A 156 -13.29 12.58 -7.16
CA ASP A 156 -12.17 13.33 -7.74
C ASP A 156 -12.06 14.68 -7.03
N LEU A 157 -10.84 15.04 -6.60
CA LEU A 157 -10.58 16.33 -5.98
C LEU A 157 -10.48 17.49 -7.01
N ASP A 158 -10.57 17.18 -8.31
CA ASP A 158 -10.56 18.11 -9.44
C ASP A 158 -9.39 19.10 -9.40
N LEU A 159 -8.19 18.57 -9.17
CA LEU A 159 -6.98 19.39 -9.17
C LEU A 159 -6.58 19.78 -10.60
N ASP A 160 -6.03 20.98 -10.74
CA ASP A 160 -5.52 21.49 -12.03
C ASP A 160 -4.18 20.88 -12.44
N ARG A 161 -3.46 20.27 -11.49
CA ARG A 161 -2.15 19.66 -11.71
C ARG A 161 -1.95 18.42 -10.87
N CYS A 162 -1.11 17.51 -11.37
CA CYS A 162 -0.59 16.41 -10.57
C CYS A 162 0.36 16.98 -9.50
N ALA A 163 0.01 16.81 -8.24
CA ALA A 163 0.85 17.14 -7.10
C ALA A 163 1.16 15.87 -6.32
N LEU A 164 2.40 15.75 -5.83
CA LEU A 164 2.75 14.70 -4.89
C LEU A 164 2.17 15.07 -3.51
N VAL A 165 1.17 14.32 -3.06
CA VAL A 165 0.57 14.44 -1.73
C VAL A 165 0.93 13.19 -0.95
N HIS A 166 1.82 13.33 0.03
CA HIS A 166 2.26 12.21 0.85
C HIS A 166 1.22 11.82 1.91
N ASP A 167 0.61 12.82 2.56
CA ASP A 167 -0.28 12.63 3.69
C ASP A 167 -1.44 13.64 3.68
N ILE A 168 -2.50 13.31 4.41
CA ILE A 168 -3.70 14.12 4.60
C ILE A 168 -4.10 14.19 6.09
N GLY A 169 -4.84 15.22 6.47
CA GLY A 169 -5.53 15.28 7.77
C GLY A 169 -7.02 14.97 7.61
N VAL A 170 -7.63 14.34 8.60
CA VAL A 170 -9.09 14.09 8.64
C VAL A 170 -9.65 14.62 9.96
N THR A 171 -10.74 15.37 9.87
CA THR A 171 -11.50 15.92 10.99
C THR A 171 -12.91 15.34 11.04
N GLU A 172 -13.67 15.63 12.09
CA GLU A 172 -15.07 15.18 12.25
C GLU A 172 -16.04 15.88 11.28
N ARG A 173 -15.68 17.08 10.80
CA ARG A 173 -16.46 17.89 9.85
C ARG A 173 -15.84 17.85 8.47
#